data_AF-A0AAU5WQT1-F1
#
_entry.id   AF-A0AAU5WQT1-F1
#
_cell.length_a   1.000
_cell.length_b   1.000
_cell.length_c   1.000
_cell.angle_alpha   90.00
_cell.angle_beta   90.00
_cell.angle_gamma   90.00
#
_symmetry.space_group_name_H-M   'P 1'
#
loop_
_entity.id
_entity.type
_entity.pdbx_description
1 polymer ?
#
loop_
_entity_poly.entity_id
_entity_poly.type
_entity_poly.pdbx_seq_one_letter_code
_entity_poly.pdbx_strand_id
1 'polypeptide(L)'
;MSARDVLGLVPRESFVPDTIWVPVEGSGWMRPLHREDEPDGWTEQVRADRSVVIQVDDGAVGKGVWPTSSSSAPHVMADMLDALDLHAGMRVLEIGTGSGYNAALLAELAGAENVTTVEVDPSLAGHARRALDRAGYPVTVVTGDGMLGHPDHAPYDRIIVTAAVREVPYAWVEQARPGGVILVPWVATFHPDEPLARLEVGPDGTAEGRFGGPGWFMPLRSQRLKQRTIRATDERWAASGRPEARRYGVTVTPGGQRVWLDSPGNPIG
;
A
#
# COMPACT_ATOMS: atom_id res chain seq x y z
N MET A 1 6.77 -14.51 -15.24
CA MET A 1 6.37 -13.19 -15.75
C MET A 1 6.90 -12.16 -14.77
N SER A 2 7.54 -11.08 -15.22
CA SER A 2 8.05 -10.04 -14.31
C SER A 2 6.94 -9.06 -13.90
N ALA A 3 7.15 -8.28 -12.83
CA ALA A 3 6.19 -7.26 -12.42
C ALA A 3 5.95 -6.19 -13.49
N ARG A 4 6.96 -5.89 -14.33
CA ARG A 4 6.81 -4.96 -15.45
C ARG A 4 6.01 -5.55 -16.61
N ASP A 5 6.07 -6.84 -16.82
CA ASP A 5 5.31 -7.51 -17.89
C ASP A 5 3.80 -7.44 -17.59
N VAL A 6 3.38 -7.64 -16.33
CA VAL A 6 1.96 -7.62 -15.96
C VAL A 6 1.32 -6.24 -16.08
N LEU A 7 2.08 -5.15 -15.94
CA LEU A 7 1.57 -3.80 -16.18
C LEU A 7 1.05 -3.62 -17.61
N GLY A 8 1.65 -4.31 -18.59
CA GLY A 8 1.20 -4.26 -19.99
C GLY A 8 -0.06 -5.08 -20.27
N LEU A 9 -0.44 -5.99 -19.36
CA LEU A 9 -1.60 -6.88 -19.51
C LEU A 9 -2.86 -6.29 -18.89
N VAL A 10 -2.72 -5.48 -17.85
CA VAL A 10 -3.84 -4.94 -17.08
C VAL A 10 -4.08 -3.47 -17.46
N PRO A 11 -5.14 -3.13 -18.22
CA PRO A 11 -5.44 -1.76 -18.59
C PRO A 11 -5.91 -0.96 -17.37
N ARG A 12 -5.03 -0.13 -16.80
CA ARG A 12 -5.27 0.68 -15.59
C ARG A 12 -6.56 1.50 -15.67
N GLU A 13 -6.91 2.00 -16.85
CA GLU A 13 -8.15 2.75 -17.10
C GLU A 13 -9.44 1.97 -16.84
N SER A 14 -9.39 0.64 -16.78
CA SER A 14 -10.55 -0.19 -16.45
C SER A 14 -10.87 -0.19 -14.95
N PHE A 15 -9.91 0.24 -14.13
CA PHE A 15 -9.97 0.22 -12.67
C PHE A 15 -10.09 1.60 -12.05
N VAL A 16 -9.62 2.66 -12.71
CA VAL A 16 -9.77 4.02 -12.21
C VAL A 16 -11.23 4.48 -12.36
N PRO A 17 -11.87 5.06 -11.32
CA PRO A 17 -13.23 5.60 -11.41
C PRO A 17 -13.32 6.79 -12.35
N ASP A 18 -14.54 7.08 -12.83
CA ASP A 18 -14.79 8.21 -13.73
C ASP A 18 -14.54 9.58 -13.08
N THR A 19 -14.59 9.66 -11.74
CA THR A 19 -14.18 10.85 -11.00
C THR A 19 -12.83 10.62 -10.34
N ILE A 20 -11.86 11.45 -10.72
CA ILE A 20 -10.54 11.53 -10.08
C ILE A 20 -10.35 12.91 -9.47
N TRP A 21 -9.30 13.08 -8.66
CA TRP A 21 -9.00 14.33 -7.98
C TRP A 21 -7.67 14.89 -8.47
N VAL A 22 -7.71 16.14 -8.91
CA VAL A 22 -6.52 16.85 -9.42
C VAL A 22 -6.22 18.08 -8.56
N PRO A 23 -4.94 18.38 -8.29
CA PRO A 23 -4.58 19.56 -7.53
C PRO A 23 -4.98 20.84 -8.27
N VAL A 24 -5.50 21.81 -7.54
CA VAL A 24 -5.72 23.17 -8.03
C VAL A 24 -4.48 23.98 -7.70
N GLU A 25 -3.75 24.40 -8.74
CA GLU A 25 -2.47 25.08 -8.63
C GLU A 25 -2.54 26.29 -7.67
N GLY A 26 -1.54 26.38 -6.78
CA GLY A 26 -1.42 27.47 -5.80
C GLY A 26 -2.44 27.48 -4.66
N SER A 27 -3.40 26.54 -4.62
CA SER A 27 -4.50 26.58 -3.64
C SER A 27 -4.34 25.61 -2.47
N GLY A 28 -3.59 24.51 -2.65
CA GLY A 28 -3.56 23.39 -1.70
C GLY A 28 -4.83 22.53 -1.67
N TRP A 29 -5.82 22.85 -2.50
CA TRP A 29 -7.05 22.08 -2.67
C TRP A 29 -6.96 21.15 -3.87
N MET A 30 -7.77 20.10 -3.85
CA MET A 30 -8.06 19.25 -4.99
C MET A 30 -9.50 19.48 -5.46
N ARG A 31 -9.67 19.48 -6.78
CA ARG A 31 -10.99 19.49 -7.42
C ARG A 31 -11.27 18.12 -8.03
N PRO A 32 -12.54 17.72 -8.15
CA PRO A 32 -12.91 16.60 -8.99
C PRO A 32 -12.62 16.94 -10.45
N LEU A 33 -12.19 15.92 -11.19
CA LEU A 33 -12.14 15.87 -12.64
C LEU A 33 -13.01 14.67 -13.04
N HIS A 34 -14.10 14.95 -13.73
CA HIS A 34 -15.04 13.94 -14.21
C HIS A 34 -14.68 13.56 -15.64
N ARG A 35 -14.62 12.26 -15.93
CA ARG A 35 -14.33 11.73 -17.26
C ARG A 35 -15.32 12.19 -18.32
N GLU A 36 -16.59 12.37 -17.95
CA GLU A 36 -17.64 12.85 -18.85
C GLU A 36 -17.38 14.29 -19.32
N ASP A 37 -16.92 15.15 -18.41
CA ASP A 37 -16.69 16.58 -18.68
C ASP A 37 -15.32 16.83 -19.33
N GLU A 38 -14.28 16.08 -18.90
CA GLU A 38 -12.88 16.27 -19.30
C GLU A 38 -12.23 14.93 -19.72
N PRO A 39 -12.69 14.25 -20.79
CA PRO A 39 -12.26 12.87 -21.13
C PRO A 39 -10.78 12.75 -21.48
N ASP A 40 -10.22 13.73 -22.21
CA ASP A 40 -8.80 13.75 -22.56
C ASP A 40 -7.94 14.01 -21.32
N GLY A 41 -8.37 14.94 -20.45
CA GLY A 41 -7.70 15.23 -19.19
C GLY A 41 -7.70 14.03 -18.25
N TRP A 42 -8.83 13.33 -18.14
CA TRP A 42 -8.92 12.08 -17.38
C TRP A 42 -7.96 11.01 -17.94
N THR A 43 -7.96 10.83 -19.27
CA THR A 43 -7.11 9.84 -19.94
C THR A 43 -5.63 10.14 -19.75
N GLU A 44 -5.22 11.40 -19.84
CA GLU A 44 -3.85 11.83 -19.59
C GLU A 44 -3.41 11.49 -18.16
N GLN A 45 -4.24 11.77 -17.16
CA GLN A 45 -3.92 11.44 -15.77
C GLN A 45 -3.74 9.94 -15.56
N VAL A 46 -4.65 9.12 -16.10
CA VAL A 46 -4.68 7.68 -15.88
C VAL A 46 -3.53 6.95 -16.56
N ARG A 47 -3.15 7.36 -17.77
CA ARG A 47 -2.08 6.74 -18.55
C ARG A 47 -0.68 7.19 -18.14
N ALA A 48 -0.57 8.32 -17.44
CA ALA A 48 0.71 8.80 -16.97
C ALA A 48 1.28 7.88 -15.88
N ASP A 49 2.61 7.78 -15.83
CA ASP A 49 3.34 7.03 -14.82
C ASP A 49 3.44 7.81 -13.48
N ARG A 50 2.27 8.17 -12.96
CA ARG A 50 2.05 8.93 -11.73
C ARG A 50 0.86 8.37 -10.97
N SER A 51 0.77 8.66 -9.68
CA SER A 51 -0.40 8.29 -8.90
C SER A 51 -1.61 9.13 -9.32
N VAL A 52 -2.79 8.51 -9.29
CA VAL A 52 -4.07 9.16 -9.57
C VAL A 52 -4.89 9.13 -8.30
N VAL A 53 -5.20 10.30 -7.74
CA VAL A 53 -6.02 10.37 -6.51
C VAL A 53 -7.47 10.07 -6.88
N ILE A 54 -8.05 9.08 -6.19
CA ILE A 54 -9.42 8.61 -6.45
C ILE A 54 -10.37 8.92 -5.28
N GLN A 55 -9.83 9.32 -4.12
CA GLN A 55 -10.60 9.77 -2.97
C GLN A 55 -9.82 10.83 -2.18
N VAL A 56 -10.53 11.84 -1.70
CA VAL A 56 -10.03 12.87 -0.77
C VAL A 56 -10.91 12.94 0.48
N ASP A 57 -10.31 13.35 1.59
CA ASP A 57 -10.97 13.61 2.88
C ASP A 57 -11.98 12.51 3.28
N ASP A 58 -11.62 11.24 3.09
CA ASP A 58 -12.43 10.06 3.40
C ASP A 58 -13.80 10.02 2.69
N GLY A 59 -13.86 10.55 1.47
CA GLY A 59 -15.04 10.48 0.60
C GLY A 59 -15.78 11.80 0.41
N ALA A 60 -15.12 12.95 0.64
CA ALA A 60 -15.69 14.23 0.26
C ALA A 60 -15.95 14.28 -1.26
N VAL A 61 -17.09 14.84 -1.66
CA VAL A 61 -17.59 14.78 -3.06
C VAL A 61 -17.42 16.08 -3.85
N GLY A 62 -17.05 17.19 -3.21
CA GLY A 62 -17.01 18.51 -3.85
C GLY A 62 -15.60 19.09 -3.99
N LYS A 63 -14.95 19.38 -2.86
CA LYS A 63 -13.54 19.79 -2.79
C LYS A 63 -12.91 19.06 -1.61
N GLY A 64 -11.64 18.76 -1.72
CA GLY A 64 -10.90 18.18 -0.60
C GLY A 64 -9.47 18.66 -0.54
N VAL A 65 -8.82 18.40 0.59
CA VAL A 65 -7.43 18.80 0.84
C VAL A 65 -6.53 17.57 0.87
N TRP A 66 -6.96 16.50 1.52
CA TRP A 66 -6.11 15.36 1.80
C TRP A 66 -6.47 14.17 0.92
N PRO A 67 -5.56 13.72 0.03
CA PRO A 67 -5.68 12.41 -0.60
C PRO A 67 -5.86 11.30 0.44
N THR A 68 -6.86 10.45 0.24
CA THR A 68 -7.17 9.32 1.14
C THR A 68 -7.26 7.98 0.41
N SER A 69 -7.30 7.99 -0.92
CA SER A 69 -7.01 6.82 -1.75
C SER A 69 -6.46 7.25 -3.12
N SER A 70 -5.60 6.42 -3.71
CA SER A 70 -5.11 6.58 -5.07
C SER A 70 -5.00 5.24 -5.79
N SER A 71 -5.01 5.29 -7.12
CA SER A 71 -4.31 4.29 -7.91
C SER A 71 -2.83 4.69 -7.92
N SER A 72 -1.97 3.89 -7.29
CA SER A 72 -0.52 4.15 -7.22
C SER A 72 0.13 4.21 -8.59
N ALA A 73 1.28 4.87 -8.68
CA ALA A 73 2.02 4.97 -9.94
C ALA A 73 2.45 3.57 -10.43
N PRO A 74 2.31 3.26 -11.73
CA PRO A 74 2.71 1.98 -12.30
C PRO A 74 4.14 1.54 -11.93
N HIS A 75 5.14 2.41 -12.04
CA HIS A 75 6.52 2.04 -11.67
C HIS A 75 6.67 1.65 -10.19
N VAL A 76 5.99 2.34 -9.27
CA VAL A 76 6.01 2.01 -7.84
C VAL A 76 5.40 0.62 -7.60
N MET A 77 4.31 0.30 -8.31
CA MET A 77 3.69 -1.03 -8.23
C MET A 77 4.62 -2.11 -8.79
N ALA A 78 5.30 -1.86 -9.91
CA ALA A 78 6.30 -2.79 -10.43
C ALA A 78 7.42 -3.05 -9.41
N ASP A 79 7.99 -1.98 -8.83
CA ASP A 79 9.08 -2.09 -7.87
C ASP A 79 8.64 -2.83 -6.59
N MET A 80 7.41 -2.58 -6.10
CA MET A 80 6.86 -3.29 -4.95
C MET A 80 6.58 -4.77 -5.25
N LEU A 81 6.04 -5.10 -6.43
CA LEU A 81 5.78 -6.48 -6.82
C LEU A 81 7.07 -7.27 -7.04
N ASP A 82 8.12 -6.64 -7.59
CA ASP A 82 9.46 -7.23 -7.69
C ASP A 82 10.04 -7.49 -6.28
N ALA A 83 9.89 -6.55 -5.33
CA ALA A 83 10.34 -6.73 -3.95
C ALA A 83 9.51 -7.78 -3.17
N LEU A 84 8.23 -7.93 -3.52
CA LEU A 84 7.32 -8.92 -2.95
C LEU A 84 7.74 -10.34 -3.36
N ASP A 85 8.37 -10.51 -4.53
CA ASP A 85 8.81 -11.81 -5.05
C ASP A 85 7.64 -12.81 -5.06
N LEU A 86 6.54 -12.42 -5.69
CA LEU A 86 5.31 -13.19 -5.80
C LEU A 86 5.37 -14.11 -7.02
N HIS A 87 5.00 -15.37 -6.84
CA HIS A 87 5.02 -16.41 -7.88
C HIS A 87 3.66 -17.08 -8.04
N ALA A 88 3.46 -17.75 -9.18
CA ALA A 88 2.24 -18.49 -9.47
C ALA A 88 1.89 -19.50 -8.36
N GLY A 89 0.62 -19.54 -7.97
CA GLY A 89 0.10 -20.42 -6.91
C GLY A 89 0.39 -19.94 -5.49
N MET A 90 1.12 -18.83 -5.29
CA MET A 90 1.29 -18.25 -3.97
C MET A 90 0.02 -17.52 -3.52
N ARG A 91 -0.39 -17.72 -2.27
CA ARG A 91 -1.50 -16.97 -1.68
C ARG A 91 -1.05 -15.60 -1.19
N VAL A 92 -1.74 -14.56 -1.63
CA VAL A 92 -1.41 -13.16 -1.32
C VAL A 92 -2.57 -12.43 -0.68
N LEU A 93 -2.26 -11.69 0.39
CA LEU A 93 -3.14 -10.70 1.00
C LEU A 93 -2.68 -9.30 0.60
N GLU A 94 -3.56 -8.53 -0.01
CA GLU A 94 -3.41 -7.09 -0.19
C GLU A 94 -4.20 -6.34 0.88
N ILE A 95 -3.57 -5.35 1.53
CA ILE A 95 -4.24 -4.40 2.42
C ILE A 95 -4.25 -3.02 1.75
N GLY A 96 -5.44 -2.56 1.36
CA GLY A 96 -5.66 -1.30 0.64
C GLY A 96 -6.06 -1.52 -0.82
N THR A 97 -7.25 -2.09 -1.08
CA THR A 97 -7.69 -2.38 -2.46
C THR A 97 -7.76 -1.13 -3.35
N GLY A 98 -8.28 -0.01 -2.82
CA GLY A 98 -8.44 1.23 -3.56
C GLY A 98 -9.22 1.04 -4.87
N SER A 99 -8.54 1.25 -6.00
CA SER A 99 -9.13 1.07 -7.35
C SER A 99 -9.35 -0.38 -7.76
N GLY A 100 -8.70 -1.34 -7.11
CA GLY A 100 -8.63 -2.75 -7.55
C GLY A 100 -7.58 -3.03 -8.63
N TYR A 101 -6.83 -2.01 -9.09
CA TYR A 101 -5.82 -2.19 -10.13
C TYR A 101 -4.69 -3.15 -9.70
N ASN A 102 -4.12 -2.95 -8.51
CA ASN A 102 -3.03 -3.81 -8.03
C ASN A 102 -3.51 -5.23 -7.71
N ALA A 103 -4.74 -5.40 -7.20
CA ALA A 103 -5.36 -6.71 -7.07
C ALA A 103 -5.41 -7.50 -8.39
N ALA A 104 -5.66 -6.84 -9.53
CA ALA A 104 -5.60 -7.47 -10.85
C ALA A 104 -4.16 -7.82 -11.27
N LEU A 105 -3.17 -6.97 -10.97
CA LEU A 105 -1.75 -7.31 -11.20
C LEU A 105 -1.31 -8.52 -10.37
N LEU A 106 -1.74 -8.59 -9.11
CA LEU A 106 -1.51 -9.74 -8.23
C LEU A 106 -2.17 -11.01 -8.81
N ALA A 107 -3.36 -10.89 -9.40
CA ALA A 107 -4.06 -12.00 -10.02
C ALA A 107 -3.33 -12.54 -11.25
N GLU A 108 -2.73 -11.67 -12.08
CA GLU A 108 -1.88 -12.08 -13.21
C GLU A 108 -0.62 -12.83 -12.75
N LEU A 109 -0.06 -12.49 -11.58
CA LEU A 109 1.15 -13.13 -11.05
C LEU A 109 0.87 -14.45 -10.33
N ALA A 110 -0.14 -14.47 -9.46
CA ALA A 110 -0.41 -15.57 -8.54
C ALA A 110 -1.56 -16.49 -8.95
N GLY A 111 -2.44 -16.05 -9.85
CA GLY A 111 -3.77 -16.64 -10.08
C GLY A 111 -4.82 -15.95 -9.21
N ALA A 112 -5.95 -15.56 -9.82
CA ALA A 112 -6.99 -14.74 -9.17
C ALA A 112 -7.58 -15.39 -7.91
N GLU A 113 -7.68 -16.71 -7.88
CA GLU A 113 -8.15 -17.51 -6.74
C GLU A 113 -7.22 -17.44 -5.52
N ASN A 114 -5.97 -17.02 -5.71
CA ASN A 114 -4.98 -16.89 -4.66
C ASN A 114 -4.87 -15.46 -4.10
N VAL A 115 -5.65 -14.52 -4.62
CA VAL A 115 -5.63 -13.11 -4.20
C VAL A 115 -6.81 -12.80 -3.29
N THR A 116 -6.50 -12.25 -2.12
CA THR A 116 -7.47 -11.58 -1.25
C THR A 116 -7.04 -10.13 -1.08
N THR A 117 -7.98 -9.20 -1.17
CA THR A 117 -7.71 -7.77 -0.96
C THR A 117 -8.72 -7.15 0.00
N VAL A 118 -8.26 -6.32 0.93
CA VAL A 118 -9.08 -5.71 1.99
C VAL A 118 -9.13 -4.19 1.81
N GLU A 119 -10.34 -3.64 1.84
CA GLU A 119 -10.59 -2.20 1.75
C GLU A 119 -11.53 -1.73 2.88
N VAL A 120 -11.13 -0.67 3.57
CA VAL A 120 -11.85 -0.12 4.72
C VAL A 120 -13.04 0.74 4.30
N ASP A 121 -12.98 1.35 3.12
CA ASP A 121 -14.05 2.19 2.58
C ASP A 121 -15.05 1.37 1.74
N PRO A 122 -16.33 1.27 2.16
CA PRO A 122 -17.31 0.47 1.43
C PRO A 122 -17.56 0.93 0.00
N SER A 123 -17.42 2.23 -0.30
CA SER A 123 -17.61 2.76 -1.65
C SER A 123 -16.48 2.32 -2.57
N LEU A 124 -15.22 2.45 -2.11
CA LEU A 124 -14.05 1.98 -2.85
C LEU A 124 -14.07 0.46 -3.03
N ALA A 125 -14.40 -0.30 -1.99
CA ALA A 125 -14.51 -1.75 -2.08
C ALA A 125 -15.58 -2.19 -3.08
N GLY A 126 -16.74 -1.51 -3.09
CA GLY A 126 -17.80 -1.74 -4.07
C GLY A 126 -17.38 -1.41 -5.49
N HIS A 127 -16.65 -0.31 -5.68
CA HIS A 127 -16.06 0.07 -6.97
C HIS A 127 -15.06 -0.98 -7.48
N ALA A 128 -14.07 -1.33 -6.65
CA ALA A 128 -13.03 -2.29 -7.00
C ALA A 128 -13.61 -3.65 -7.40
N ARG A 129 -14.59 -4.16 -6.63
CA ARG A 129 -15.27 -5.42 -6.95
C ARG A 129 -15.90 -5.40 -8.34
N ARG A 130 -16.63 -4.32 -8.67
CA ARG A 130 -17.23 -4.16 -10.01
C ARG A 130 -16.17 -4.02 -11.11
N ALA A 131 -15.05 -3.35 -10.84
CA ALA A 131 -13.98 -3.20 -11.81
C ALA A 131 -13.28 -4.54 -12.10
N LEU A 132 -12.95 -5.29 -11.05
CA LEU A 132 -12.36 -6.63 -11.12
C LEU A 132 -13.29 -7.61 -11.86
N ASP A 133 -14.58 -7.63 -11.51
CA ASP A 133 -15.58 -8.47 -12.19
C ASP A 133 -15.67 -8.17 -13.69
N ARG A 134 -15.75 -6.88 -14.07
CA ARG A 134 -15.80 -6.47 -15.49
C ARG A 134 -14.52 -6.84 -16.25
N ALA A 135 -13.38 -6.77 -15.59
CA ALA A 135 -12.09 -7.11 -16.16
C ALA A 135 -11.80 -8.62 -16.15
N GLY A 136 -12.69 -9.45 -15.60
CA GLY A 136 -12.57 -10.90 -15.59
C GLY A 136 -11.67 -11.46 -14.49
N TYR A 137 -11.43 -10.70 -13.42
CA TYR A 137 -10.61 -11.12 -12.27
C TYR A 137 -11.51 -11.46 -11.08
N PRO A 138 -11.80 -12.73 -10.79
CA PRO A 138 -12.63 -13.16 -9.66
C PRO A 138 -11.88 -13.09 -8.31
N VAL A 139 -11.22 -11.97 -8.04
CA VAL A 139 -10.46 -11.74 -6.81
C VAL A 139 -11.41 -11.56 -5.62
N THR A 140 -11.04 -12.10 -4.47
CA THR A 140 -11.80 -11.91 -3.22
C THR A 140 -11.57 -10.50 -2.68
N VAL A 141 -12.55 -9.61 -2.86
CA VAL A 141 -12.56 -8.25 -2.27
C VAL A 141 -13.34 -8.27 -0.95
N VAL A 142 -12.67 -7.94 0.16
CA VAL A 142 -13.24 -7.85 1.50
C VAL A 142 -13.42 -6.39 1.89
N THR A 143 -14.62 -6.02 2.33
CA THR A 143 -14.87 -4.71 2.95
C THR A 143 -14.67 -4.83 4.45
N GLY A 144 -13.61 -4.23 5.00
CA GLY A 144 -13.27 -4.39 6.41
C GLY A 144 -11.99 -3.68 6.82
N ASP A 145 -11.66 -3.77 8.11
CA ASP A 145 -10.42 -3.20 8.64
C ASP A 145 -9.23 -4.09 8.28
N GLY A 146 -8.36 -3.60 7.39
CA GLY A 146 -7.14 -4.28 6.98
C GLY A 146 -6.16 -4.56 8.12
N MET A 147 -6.27 -3.88 9.26
CA MET A 147 -5.47 -4.18 10.46
C MET A 147 -5.71 -5.60 10.99
N LEU A 148 -6.89 -6.16 10.71
CA LEU A 148 -7.29 -7.51 11.13
C LEU A 148 -6.87 -8.58 10.11
N GLY A 149 -6.32 -8.19 8.96
CA GLY A 149 -6.06 -9.10 7.84
C GLY A 149 -7.34 -9.76 7.33
N HIS A 150 -7.22 -11.01 6.89
CA HIS A 150 -8.37 -11.85 6.55
C HIS A 150 -8.07 -13.32 6.89
N PRO A 151 -8.41 -13.79 8.11
CA PRO A 151 -8.00 -15.09 8.60
C PRO A 151 -8.60 -16.28 7.82
N ASP A 152 -9.75 -16.11 7.17
CA ASP A 152 -10.45 -17.21 6.48
C ASP A 152 -9.66 -17.79 5.29
N HIS A 153 -8.77 -16.99 4.69
CA HIS A 153 -7.86 -17.42 3.62
C HIS A 153 -6.41 -17.55 4.09
N ALA A 154 -6.10 -17.37 5.36
CA ALA A 154 -4.77 -17.67 5.88
C ALA A 154 -4.46 -19.19 5.72
N PRO A 155 -3.17 -19.59 5.70
CA PRO A 155 -1.98 -18.74 5.74
C PRO A 155 -1.65 -18.11 4.39
N TYR A 156 -0.99 -16.95 4.43
CA TYR A 156 -0.50 -16.23 3.26
C TYR A 156 1.00 -16.44 3.05
N ASP A 157 1.40 -16.52 1.78
CA ASP A 157 2.79 -16.58 1.37
C ASP A 157 3.39 -15.18 1.27
N ARG A 158 2.54 -14.22 0.90
CA ARG A 158 2.86 -12.81 0.69
C ARG A 158 1.77 -11.94 1.29
N ILE A 159 2.16 -10.88 1.98
CA ILE A 159 1.27 -9.81 2.40
C ILE A 159 1.85 -8.51 1.85
N ILE A 160 1.08 -7.79 1.06
CA ILE A 160 1.45 -6.50 0.51
C ILE A 160 0.49 -5.44 1.04
N VAL A 161 1.04 -4.35 1.55
CA VAL A 161 0.25 -3.24 2.09
C VAL A 161 0.47 -2.04 1.19
N THR A 162 -0.62 -1.49 0.66
CA THR A 162 -0.63 -0.32 -0.24
C THR A 162 -1.13 0.93 0.49
N ALA A 163 -0.88 0.96 1.80
CA ALA A 163 -1.12 2.08 2.71
C ALA A 163 -0.06 2.08 3.82
N ALA A 164 0.42 3.25 4.23
CA ALA A 164 1.52 3.35 5.17
C ALA A 164 1.11 3.05 6.62
N VAL A 165 2.04 2.48 7.39
CA VAL A 165 1.85 2.18 8.82
C VAL A 165 2.93 2.81 9.69
N ARG A 166 2.61 3.07 10.96
CA ARG A 166 3.56 3.32 12.05
C ARG A 166 3.84 2.05 12.85
N GLU A 167 2.94 1.08 12.75
CA GLU A 167 3.01 -0.18 13.45
C GLU A 167 2.44 -1.31 12.60
N VAL A 168 3.17 -2.42 12.51
CA VAL A 168 2.72 -3.64 11.83
C VAL A 168 1.77 -4.38 12.77
N PRO A 169 0.49 -4.56 12.40
CA PRO A 169 -0.43 -5.40 13.15
C PRO A 169 0.08 -6.82 13.25
N TYR A 170 0.12 -7.37 14.47
CA TYR A 170 0.58 -8.74 14.68
C TYR A 170 -0.29 -9.78 13.95
N ALA A 171 -1.57 -9.46 13.70
CA ALA A 171 -2.48 -10.27 12.89
C ALA A 171 -1.91 -10.62 11.50
N TRP A 172 -1.12 -9.75 10.89
CA TRP A 172 -0.47 -10.05 9.60
C TRP A 172 0.63 -11.10 9.74
N VAL A 173 1.39 -11.06 10.84
CA VAL A 173 2.41 -12.07 11.15
C VAL A 173 1.75 -13.42 11.45
N GLU A 174 0.67 -13.43 12.24
CA GLU A 174 -0.08 -14.65 12.57
C GLU A 174 -0.72 -15.32 11.34
N GLN A 175 -1.12 -14.52 10.37
CA GLN A 175 -1.76 -15.01 9.14
C GLN A 175 -0.76 -15.35 8.03
N ALA A 176 0.53 -15.11 8.21
CA ALA A 176 1.57 -15.48 7.26
C ALA A 176 2.15 -16.86 7.60
N ARG A 177 2.52 -17.65 6.58
CA ARG A 177 3.29 -18.88 6.82
C ARG A 177 4.73 -18.54 7.25
N PRO A 178 5.44 -19.45 7.94
CA PRO A 178 6.90 -19.37 8.05
C PRO A 178 7.56 -19.27 6.66
N GLY A 179 8.53 -18.36 6.51
CA GLY A 179 9.13 -17.96 5.24
C GLY A 179 8.24 -17.04 4.38
N GLY A 180 7.07 -16.63 4.89
CA GLY A 180 6.21 -15.64 4.27
C GLY A 180 6.84 -14.24 4.31
N VAL A 181 6.47 -13.39 3.37
CA VAL A 181 7.00 -12.01 3.27
C VAL A 181 5.89 -11.00 3.51
N ILE A 182 6.16 -10.01 4.35
CA ILE A 182 5.30 -8.83 4.52
C ILE A 182 6.03 -7.62 3.94
N LEU A 183 5.42 -6.96 2.97
CA LEU A 183 5.92 -5.75 2.33
C LEU A 183 5.00 -4.57 2.68
N VAL A 184 5.53 -3.57 3.38
CA VAL A 184 4.70 -2.51 3.97
C VAL A 184 5.40 -1.15 3.98
N PRO A 185 4.78 -0.09 3.43
CA PRO A 185 5.32 1.27 3.51
C PRO A 185 5.16 1.85 4.91
N TRP A 186 6.08 2.72 5.30
CA TRP A 186 6.14 3.27 6.65
C TRP A 186 5.84 4.76 6.66
N VAL A 187 5.06 5.25 7.63
CA VAL A 187 4.89 6.69 7.82
C VAL A 187 6.15 7.32 8.44
N ALA A 188 6.33 8.63 8.31
CA ALA A 188 7.49 9.33 8.85
C ALA A 188 7.52 9.35 10.39
N THR A 189 7.93 8.24 11.02
CA THR A 189 8.17 8.13 12.47
C THR A 189 9.65 8.17 12.84
N PHE A 190 10.53 7.60 12.01
CA PHE A 190 11.98 7.57 12.25
C PHE A 190 12.83 8.05 11.06
N HIS A 191 12.26 8.11 9.85
CA HIS A 191 12.95 8.52 8.63
C HIS A 191 12.01 9.39 7.79
N PRO A 192 12.50 10.49 7.17
CA PRO A 192 11.66 11.40 6.41
C PRO A 192 11.11 10.78 5.12
N ASP A 193 11.84 9.85 4.49
CA ASP A 193 11.48 9.28 3.18
C ASP A 193 10.37 8.22 3.21
N GLU A 194 9.70 8.02 4.35
CA GLU A 194 8.58 7.08 4.49
C GLU A 194 8.90 5.67 3.91
N PRO A 195 9.97 5.00 4.37
CA PRO A 195 10.57 3.90 3.61
C PRO A 195 9.73 2.63 3.61
N LEU A 196 9.98 1.76 2.63
CA LEU A 196 9.32 0.45 2.50
C LEU A 196 10.01 -0.62 3.37
N ALA A 197 9.29 -1.28 4.27
CA ALA A 197 9.81 -2.44 5.01
C ALA A 197 9.52 -3.75 4.27
N ARG A 198 10.51 -4.64 4.19
CA ARG A 198 10.33 -6.03 3.76
C ARG A 198 10.72 -6.95 4.91
N LEU A 199 9.73 -7.62 5.49
CA LEU A 199 9.85 -8.53 6.62
C LEU A 199 9.73 -9.98 6.15
N GLU A 200 10.53 -10.86 6.72
CA GLU A 200 10.36 -12.31 6.61
C GLU A 200 9.81 -12.86 7.92
N VAL A 201 8.80 -13.74 7.83
CA VAL A 201 8.15 -14.36 8.98
C VAL A 201 8.88 -15.65 9.35
N GLY A 202 9.45 -15.69 10.54
CA GLY A 202 10.14 -16.85 11.11
C GLY A 202 9.17 -17.93 11.61
N PRO A 203 9.68 -19.16 11.84
CA PRO A 203 8.87 -20.26 12.37
C PRO A 203 8.45 -20.09 13.83
N ASP A 204 9.02 -19.11 14.53
CA ASP A 204 8.73 -18.77 15.93
C ASP A 204 7.63 -17.70 16.09
N GLY A 205 7.02 -17.25 14.98
CA GLY A 205 6.02 -16.18 14.98
C GLY A 205 6.62 -14.77 15.10
N THR A 206 7.93 -14.63 14.90
CA THR A 206 8.61 -13.33 14.76
C THR A 206 8.67 -12.94 13.29
N ALA A 207 8.43 -11.67 12.95
CA ALA A 207 8.75 -11.13 11.63
C ALA A 207 9.90 -10.12 11.75
N GLU A 208 10.94 -10.24 10.93
CA GLU A 208 12.09 -9.34 10.95
C GLU A 208 12.49 -8.93 9.53
N GLY A 209 12.95 -7.69 9.38
CA GLY A 209 13.32 -7.17 8.07
C GLY A 209 13.99 -5.82 8.10
N ARG A 210 14.32 -5.33 6.90
CA ARG A 210 14.96 -4.03 6.68
C ARG A 210 14.07 -3.10 5.89
N PHE A 211 14.34 -1.81 6.06
CA PHE A 211 13.75 -0.77 5.26
C PHE A 211 14.53 -0.59 3.95
N GLY A 212 13.83 -0.26 2.87
CA GLY A 212 14.37 -0.06 1.54
C GLY A 212 14.15 1.37 1.04
N GLY A 213 13.96 1.51 -0.27
CA GLY A 213 13.69 2.78 -0.92
C GLY A 213 12.42 3.49 -0.41
N PRO A 214 12.17 4.72 -0.90
CA PRO A 214 11.05 5.54 -0.43
C PRO A 214 9.69 4.89 -0.71
N GLY A 215 8.74 5.08 0.21
CA GLY A 215 7.42 4.46 0.21
C GLY A 215 6.31 5.44 0.60
N TRP A 216 6.18 6.53 -0.17
CA TRP A 216 5.19 7.59 0.02
C TRP A 216 3.76 7.12 -0.23
N PHE A 217 3.16 6.46 0.76
CA PHE A 217 1.80 5.96 0.74
C PHE A 217 0.91 6.71 1.72
N MET A 218 -0.37 6.82 1.39
CA MET A 218 -1.36 7.34 2.32
C MET A 218 -1.43 6.42 3.54
N PRO A 219 -1.42 6.93 4.78
CA PRO A 219 -1.49 6.08 5.96
C PRO A 219 -2.82 5.34 6.04
N LEU A 220 -2.81 4.12 6.60
CA LEU A 220 -4.04 3.50 7.09
C LEU A 220 -4.80 4.49 7.97
N ARG A 221 -6.14 4.54 7.85
CA ARG A 221 -6.97 5.56 8.52
C ARG A 221 -6.71 5.64 10.02
N SER A 222 -6.53 4.49 10.69
CA SER A 222 -6.24 4.36 12.12
C SER A 222 -4.79 4.72 12.50
N GLN A 223 -3.88 4.81 11.54
CA GLN A 223 -2.44 4.99 11.73
C GLN A 223 -1.92 6.38 11.30
N ARG A 224 -2.80 7.31 10.92
CA ARG A 224 -2.45 8.68 10.52
C ARG A 224 -1.65 9.42 11.59
N LEU A 225 -0.59 10.09 11.17
CA LEU A 225 0.22 10.94 12.03
C LEU A 225 -0.28 12.39 12.04
N LYS A 226 -0.04 13.09 13.15
CA LYS A 226 -0.20 14.54 13.23
C LYS A 226 1.02 15.21 12.58
N GLN A 227 0.84 16.35 11.91
CA GLN A 227 1.95 17.08 11.27
C GLN A 227 3.12 17.39 12.21
N ARG A 228 2.85 17.68 13.49
CA ARG A 228 3.89 17.89 14.51
C ARG A 228 4.81 16.66 14.70
N THR A 229 4.25 15.46 14.53
CA THR A 229 5.01 14.21 14.66
C THR A 229 5.95 14.05 13.47
N ILE A 230 5.46 14.32 12.26
CA ILE A 230 6.25 14.26 11.03
C ILE A 230 7.45 15.23 11.09
N ARG A 231 7.21 16.48 11.51
CA ARG A 231 8.29 17.48 11.69
C ARG A 231 9.34 17.04 12.72
N ALA A 232 8.88 16.51 13.86
CA ALA A 232 9.78 16.02 14.89
C ALA A 232 10.62 14.82 14.41
N THR A 233 10.11 14.01 13.48
CA THR A 233 10.87 12.90 12.89
C THR A 233 12.03 13.41 12.05
N ASP A 234 11.84 14.42 11.22
CA ASP A 234 12.94 15.02 10.43
C ASP A 234 14.05 15.58 11.33
N GLU A 235 13.67 16.32 12.38
CA GLU A 235 14.62 16.85 13.36
C GLU A 235 15.43 15.74 14.06
N ARG A 236 14.76 14.66 14.48
CA ARG A 236 15.41 13.50 15.13
C ARG A 236 16.32 12.75 14.17
N TRP A 237 15.88 12.51 12.95
CA TRP A 237 16.68 11.86 11.92
C TRP A 237 17.93 12.69 11.61
N ALA A 238 17.79 14.00 11.46
CA ALA A 238 18.93 14.91 11.28
C ALA A 238 19.90 14.88 12.46
N ALA A 239 19.38 14.91 13.70
CA ALA A 239 20.19 14.80 14.92
C ALA A 239 20.92 13.45 15.06
N SER A 240 20.37 12.38 14.46
CA SER A 240 21.00 11.04 14.44
C SER A 240 22.10 10.88 13.37
N GLY A 241 22.46 11.96 12.68
CA GLY A 241 23.49 11.92 11.63
C GLY A 241 22.97 11.47 10.27
N ARG A 242 21.66 11.57 10.02
CA ARG A 242 21.01 11.29 8.74
C ARG A 242 21.34 9.90 8.17
N PRO A 243 21.19 8.82 8.96
CA PRO A 243 21.43 7.48 8.45
C PRO A 243 20.45 7.13 7.31
N GLU A 244 20.95 6.42 6.31
CA GLU A 244 20.15 5.93 5.19
C GLU A 244 19.09 4.93 5.66
N ALA A 245 17.91 4.93 5.01
CA ALA A 245 16.79 4.03 5.32
C ALA A 245 17.21 2.55 5.47
N ARG A 246 18.11 2.05 4.60
CA ARG A 246 18.59 0.65 4.64
C ARG A 246 19.34 0.21 5.90
N ARG A 247 19.81 1.19 6.70
CA ARG A 247 20.43 0.90 7.99
C ARG A 247 19.38 0.53 9.03
N TYR A 248 18.15 0.98 8.85
CA TYR A 248 17.06 0.64 9.74
C TYR A 248 16.50 -0.75 9.44
N GLY A 249 15.96 -1.37 10.47
CA GLY A 249 15.09 -2.52 10.33
C GLY A 249 14.06 -2.58 11.45
N VAL A 250 13.21 -3.58 11.38
CA VAL A 250 12.10 -3.75 12.33
C VAL A 250 11.94 -5.22 12.66
N THR A 251 11.68 -5.49 13.93
CA THR A 251 11.33 -6.81 14.46
C THR A 251 9.94 -6.72 15.07
N VAL A 252 9.05 -7.64 14.71
CA VAL A 252 7.66 -7.72 15.15
C VAL A 252 7.44 -9.08 15.82
N THR A 253 6.86 -9.08 17.01
CA THR A 253 6.64 -10.26 17.86
C THR A 253 5.21 -10.20 18.44
N PRO A 254 4.70 -11.27 19.06
CA PRO A 254 3.44 -11.19 19.81
C PRO A 254 3.44 -10.11 20.91
N GLY A 255 4.62 -9.78 21.45
CA GLY A 255 4.79 -8.78 22.50
C GLY A 255 4.90 -7.33 21.99
N GLY A 256 4.84 -7.12 20.68
CA GLY A 256 4.95 -5.81 20.03
C GLY A 256 6.10 -5.72 19.03
N GLN A 257 6.36 -4.50 18.57
CA GLN A 257 7.37 -4.21 17.55
C GLN A 257 8.52 -3.34 18.06
N ARG A 258 9.64 -3.40 17.35
CA ARG A 258 10.84 -2.59 17.62
C ARG A 258 11.52 -2.23 16.32
N VAL A 259 11.65 -0.93 16.06
CA VAL A 259 12.53 -0.42 15.01
C VAL A 259 13.94 -0.34 15.58
N TRP A 260 14.96 -0.60 14.77
CA TRP A 260 16.36 -0.61 15.18
C TRP A 260 17.26 -0.02 14.09
N LEU A 261 18.46 0.42 14.48
CA LEU A 261 19.48 0.96 13.58
C LEU A 261 20.68 -0.01 13.52
N ASP A 262 21.08 -0.38 12.31
CA ASP A 262 22.11 -1.35 11.93
C ASP A 262 21.81 -2.81 12.33
N SER A 263 21.39 -3.07 13.57
CA SER A 263 21.07 -4.41 14.08
C SER A 263 19.93 -4.41 15.12
N PRO A 264 19.21 -5.54 15.31
CA PRO A 264 18.15 -5.68 16.32
C PRO A 264 18.56 -5.35 17.76
N GLY A 265 19.86 -5.44 18.07
CA GLY A 265 20.43 -5.08 19.37
C GLY A 265 20.51 -3.58 19.66
N ASN A 266 20.20 -2.73 18.66
CA ASN A 266 20.25 -1.27 18.77
C ASN A 266 18.88 -0.64 18.45
N PRO A 267 17.88 -0.80 19.34
CA PRO A 267 16.55 -0.22 19.17
C PRO A 267 16.59 1.30 19.04
N ILE A 268 15.65 1.84 18.26
CA ILE A 268 15.34 3.26 18.20
C ILE A 268 13.86 3.49 18.52
N GLY A 269 13.57 4.59 19.19
CA GLY A 269 12.21 4.91 19.66
C GLY A 269 12.21 5.27 21.12
#